data_AF-A0A4P5X892-F1
#
_entry.id   AF-A0A4P5X892-F1
#
_cell.length_a   1.000
_cell.length_b   1.000
_cell.length_c   1.000
_cell.angle_alpha   90.00
_cell.angle_beta   90.00
_cell.angle_gamma   90.00
#
_symmetry.space_group_name_H-M   'P 1'
#
loop_
_entity.id
_entity.type
_entity.pdbx_description
1 polymer ?
#
loop_
_entity_poly.entity_id
_entity_poly.type
_entity_poly.pdbx_seq_one_letter_code
_entity_poly.pdbx_strand_id
1 'polypeptide(L)'
;MAERPRAPAPAAWTTEPARKLPRPDEAAVREAIDLVHQAYGDDLRRDYARAVGMLLKAVNTTTDAARRYALLSVAEGVAIDAGDTDLALDVVGQRTSLFDEDGMRARHGMFLKLRKAVKKPDAALFAFAVTTAEEAAAAEEYDLADGAADVALEIAVAIDREERRLITEYRKIRRPQQPPPEATAKTLIADAKQLQRVLQDARRETSEFNDAEKRLLANPSDAEAALLVGEYICFVKRQWKRGLKYLARAGSEPLRDLATRELALPDGSAAEPGARFRLAGGWWRLAESGPLTPPQAAAVRAHAADIYDDVLPLLSDPTEKALARKRAGREPEPPSVDPRQRAADPPNSAVAPVTGGRKPK
;
A
#
# COMPACT_ATOMS: atom_id res chain seq x y z
N MET A 1 34.59 20.30 -48.88
CA MET A 1 34.39 20.41 -47.43
C MET A 1 33.89 19.06 -46.95
N ALA A 2 34.65 18.38 -46.09
CA ALA A 2 34.40 16.99 -45.70
C ALA A 2 33.38 16.92 -44.54
N GLU A 3 32.30 16.17 -44.74
CA GLU A 3 31.33 15.82 -43.69
C GLU A 3 31.95 14.83 -42.71
N ARG A 4 31.89 15.15 -41.41
CA ARG A 4 32.27 14.24 -40.32
C ARG A 4 31.18 13.16 -40.16
N PRO A 5 31.54 11.88 -39.94
CA PRO A 5 30.57 10.84 -39.63
C PRO A 5 29.97 11.07 -38.24
N ARG A 6 28.65 11.01 -38.16
CA ARG A 6 27.85 11.12 -36.93
C ARG A 6 28.06 9.85 -36.09
N ALA A 7 28.55 10.01 -34.86
CA ALA A 7 28.70 8.88 -33.93
C ALA A 7 27.35 8.20 -33.66
N PRO A 8 27.30 6.86 -33.54
CA PRO A 8 26.08 6.16 -33.19
C PRO A 8 25.63 6.58 -31.79
N ALA A 9 24.34 6.87 -31.63
CA ALA A 9 23.74 7.16 -30.34
C ALA A 9 23.94 5.98 -29.38
N PRO A 10 24.24 6.21 -28.08
CA PRO A 10 24.39 5.12 -27.12
C PRO A 10 23.07 4.35 -27.03
N ALA A 11 23.15 3.04 -27.25
CA ALA A 11 22.04 2.13 -27.03
C ALA A 11 21.49 2.35 -25.62
N ALA A 12 20.22 2.74 -25.53
CA ALA A 12 19.50 2.80 -24.29
C ALA A 12 19.48 1.40 -23.69
N TRP A 13 20.17 1.22 -22.56
CA TRP A 13 20.10 0.00 -21.78
C TRP A 13 18.70 -0.09 -21.16
N THR A 14 17.77 -0.72 -21.86
CA THR A 14 16.55 -1.24 -21.23
C THR A 14 16.96 -2.51 -20.49
N THR A 15 17.32 -2.40 -19.22
CA THR A 15 17.47 -3.57 -18.33
C THR A 15 16.08 -4.16 -18.12
N GLU A 16 15.75 -5.16 -18.93
CA GLU A 16 14.65 -6.08 -18.64
C GLU A 16 14.92 -6.70 -17.26
N PRO A 17 13.97 -6.64 -16.30
CA PRO A 17 14.20 -7.19 -14.98
C PRO A 17 14.53 -8.68 -15.11
N ALA A 18 15.64 -9.10 -14.48
CA ALA A 18 16.12 -10.47 -14.57
C ALA A 18 14.98 -11.45 -14.20
N ARG A 19 14.62 -12.31 -15.14
CA ARG A 19 13.56 -13.31 -14.95
C ARG A 19 13.95 -14.24 -13.79
N LYS A 20 13.06 -14.38 -12.81
CA LYS A 20 13.23 -15.29 -11.65
C LYS A 20 13.48 -16.73 -12.13
N LEU A 21 14.24 -17.49 -11.35
CA LEU A 21 14.48 -18.92 -11.62
C LEU A 21 13.20 -19.72 -11.34
N PRO A 22 12.87 -20.76 -12.13
CA PRO A 22 11.76 -21.65 -11.78
C PRO A 22 12.03 -22.33 -10.43
N ARG A 23 10.96 -22.59 -9.66
CA ARG A 23 11.07 -23.36 -8.42
C ARG A 23 11.66 -24.76 -8.75
N PRO A 24 12.74 -25.20 -8.09
CA PRO A 24 13.31 -26.52 -8.33
C PRO A 24 12.36 -27.63 -7.89
N ASP A 25 12.54 -28.83 -8.46
CA ASP A 25 11.77 -30.02 -8.10
C ASP A 25 11.92 -30.39 -6.62
N GLU A 26 10.85 -30.85 -5.99
CA GLU A 26 10.83 -31.13 -4.54
C GLU A 26 11.81 -32.23 -4.12
N ALA A 27 12.02 -33.26 -4.95
CA ALA A 27 12.99 -34.31 -4.65
C ALA A 27 14.43 -33.76 -4.69
N ALA A 28 14.74 -32.94 -5.68
CA ALA A 28 16.03 -32.27 -5.79
C ALA A 28 16.28 -31.28 -4.64
N VAL A 29 15.25 -30.52 -4.23
CA VAL A 29 15.33 -29.66 -3.05
C VAL A 29 15.60 -30.47 -1.79
N ARG A 30 14.94 -31.61 -1.60
CA ARG A 30 15.12 -32.47 -0.43
C ARG A 30 16.54 -33.03 -0.34
N GLU A 31 17.05 -33.58 -1.43
CA GLU A 31 18.43 -34.08 -1.50
C GLU A 31 19.44 -32.97 -1.22
N ALA A 32 19.21 -31.77 -1.78
CA ALA A 32 20.05 -30.62 -1.52
C ALA A 32 19.98 -30.14 -0.06
N ILE A 33 18.81 -30.19 0.59
CA ILE A 33 18.67 -29.88 2.02
C ILE A 33 19.46 -30.88 2.87
N ASP A 34 19.37 -32.18 2.58
CA ASP A 34 20.13 -33.20 3.29
C ASP A 34 21.65 -32.98 3.16
N LEU A 35 22.11 -32.63 1.95
CA LEU A 35 23.50 -32.26 1.70
C LEU A 35 23.93 -31.02 2.49
N VAL A 36 23.09 -29.98 2.54
CA VAL A 36 23.36 -28.76 3.32
C VAL A 36 23.46 -29.09 4.81
N HIS A 37 22.57 -29.92 5.35
CA HIS A 37 22.65 -30.35 6.75
C HIS A 37 23.90 -31.19 7.05
N GLN A 38 24.32 -32.07 6.13
CA GLN A 38 25.57 -32.81 6.28
C GLN A 38 26.80 -31.88 6.26
N ALA A 39 26.79 -30.85 5.42
CA ALA A 39 27.91 -29.93 5.27
C ALA A 39 28.01 -28.89 6.39
N TYR A 40 26.87 -28.37 6.89
CA TYR A 40 26.83 -27.21 7.79
C TYR A 40 26.13 -27.49 9.13
N GLY A 41 25.61 -28.69 9.37
CA GLY A 41 24.78 -29.00 10.54
C GLY A 41 25.48 -28.77 11.88
N ASP A 42 26.78 -29.06 11.98
CA ASP A 42 27.57 -28.83 13.20
C ASP A 42 27.78 -27.33 13.46
N ASP A 43 28.06 -26.55 12.41
CA ASP A 43 28.19 -25.10 12.50
C ASP A 43 26.85 -24.45 12.90
N LEU A 44 25.74 -24.88 12.28
CA LEU A 44 24.39 -24.39 12.58
C LEU A 44 23.99 -24.63 14.03
N ARG A 45 24.34 -25.79 14.61
CA ARG A 45 24.07 -26.10 16.02
C ARG A 45 24.93 -25.29 16.99
N ARG A 46 26.15 -24.94 16.60
CA ARG A 46 27.11 -24.23 17.47
C ARG A 46 26.92 -22.72 17.45
N ASP A 47 26.75 -22.15 16.26
CA ASP A 47 26.65 -20.71 16.00
C ASP A 47 25.86 -20.48 14.72
N TYR A 48 24.54 -20.40 14.87
CA TYR A 48 23.64 -20.30 13.74
C TYR A 48 23.86 -19.01 12.92
N ALA A 49 24.13 -17.88 13.57
CA ALA A 49 24.29 -16.60 12.87
C ALA A 49 25.51 -16.63 11.94
N ARG A 50 26.65 -17.14 12.43
CA ARG A 50 27.83 -17.36 11.59
C ARG A 50 27.56 -18.35 10.46
N ALA A 51 26.90 -19.46 10.78
CA ALA A 51 26.60 -20.51 9.81
C ALA A 51 25.66 -20.00 8.70
N VAL A 52 24.59 -19.28 9.03
CA VAL A 52 23.70 -18.65 8.04
C VAL A 52 24.48 -17.67 7.15
N GLY A 53 25.40 -16.88 7.71
CA GLY A 53 26.31 -16.05 6.91
C GLY A 53 27.17 -16.85 5.93
N MET A 54 27.56 -18.09 6.26
CA MET A 54 28.24 -19.01 5.34
C MET A 54 27.30 -19.55 4.26
N LEU A 55 26.06 -19.91 4.63
CA LEU A 55 25.05 -20.37 3.67
C LEU A 55 24.72 -19.28 2.63
N LEU A 56 24.51 -18.03 3.08
CA LEU A 56 24.21 -16.90 2.21
C LEU A 56 25.36 -16.58 1.24
N LYS A 57 26.61 -16.76 1.66
CA LYS A 57 27.77 -16.70 0.75
C LYS A 57 27.74 -17.84 -0.27
N ALA A 58 27.42 -19.06 0.16
CA ALA A 58 27.36 -20.23 -0.70
C ALA A 58 26.24 -20.14 -1.76
N VAL A 59 25.12 -19.46 -1.46
CA VAL A 59 24.05 -19.18 -2.43
C VAL A 59 24.59 -18.47 -3.68
N ASN A 60 25.53 -17.53 -3.48
CA ASN A 60 26.11 -16.74 -4.56
C ASN A 60 27.24 -17.43 -5.32
N THR A 61 27.79 -18.53 -4.79
CA THR A 61 28.92 -19.25 -5.42
C THR A 61 28.51 -20.50 -6.18
N THR A 62 27.42 -21.17 -5.75
CA THR A 62 26.87 -22.32 -6.48
C THR A 62 26.04 -21.88 -7.68
N THR A 63 26.10 -22.62 -8.78
CA THR A 63 25.22 -22.45 -9.96
C THR A 63 24.01 -23.37 -9.93
N ASP A 64 23.98 -24.33 -9.00
CA ASP A 64 22.89 -25.29 -8.85
C ASP A 64 21.68 -24.64 -8.17
N ALA A 65 20.56 -24.58 -8.90
CA ALA A 65 19.32 -23.95 -8.45
C ALA A 65 18.71 -24.67 -7.23
N ALA A 66 18.74 -26.00 -7.18
CA ALA A 66 18.21 -26.76 -6.05
C ALA A 66 19.06 -26.51 -4.78
N ARG A 67 20.38 -26.44 -4.92
CA ARG A 67 21.27 -26.07 -3.79
C ARG A 67 21.04 -24.63 -3.33
N ARG A 68 20.87 -23.67 -4.23
CA ARG A 68 20.52 -22.28 -3.84
C ARG A 68 19.22 -22.24 -3.03
N TYR A 69 18.19 -22.94 -3.51
CA TYR A 69 16.89 -23.01 -2.82
C TYR A 69 17.01 -23.69 -1.46
N ALA A 70 17.77 -24.79 -1.36
CA ALA A 70 18.02 -25.51 -0.11
C ALA A 70 18.80 -24.68 0.91
N LEU A 71 19.87 -24.00 0.50
CA LEU A 71 20.66 -23.12 1.37
C LEU A 71 19.79 -22.02 1.99
N LEU A 72 18.94 -21.36 1.19
CA LEU A 72 18.02 -20.34 1.68
C LEU A 72 16.94 -20.95 2.58
N SER A 73 16.40 -22.12 2.24
CA SER A 73 15.38 -22.78 3.06
C SER A 73 15.89 -23.25 4.42
N VAL A 74 17.13 -23.76 4.49
CA VAL A 74 17.78 -24.12 5.75
C VAL A 74 18.11 -22.86 6.56
N ALA A 75 18.63 -21.81 5.93
CA ALA A 75 18.90 -20.54 6.59
C ALA A 75 17.64 -19.93 7.22
N GLU A 76 16.53 -19.92 6.47
CA GLU A 76 15.22 -19.46 6.95
C GLU A 76 14.76 -20.31 8.14
N GLY A 77 14.75 -21.64 8.00
CA GLY A 77 14.30 -22.55 9.06
C GLY A 77 15.05 -22.33 10.38
N VAL A 78 16.38 -22.20 10.31
CA VAL A 78 17.21 -21.99 11.49
C VAL A 78 17.01 -20.59 12.09
N ALA A 79 16.86 -19.55 11.25
CA ALA A 79 16.53 -18.20 11.74
C ALA A 79 15.18 -18.19 12.46
N ILE A 80 14.17 -18.87 11.91
CA ILE A 80 12.86 -19.05 12.55
C ILE A 80 13.01 -19.76 13.90
N ASP A 81 13.72 -20.90 13.95
CA ASP A 81 13.90 -21.67 15.19
C ASP A 81 14.64 -20.87 16.27
N ALA A 82 15.55 -19.99 15.86
CA ALA A 82 16.24 -19.05 16.74
C ALA A 82 15.35 -17.86 17.18
N GLY A 83 14.21 -17.64 16.52
CA GLY A 83 13.36 -16.46 16.71
C GLY A 83 13.97 -15.17 16.14
N ASP A 84 14.97 -15.28 15.26
CA ASP A 84 15.60 -14.15 14.59
C ASP A 84 14.73 -13.68 13.42
N THR A 85 13.84 -12.74 13.73
CA THR A 85 12.80 -12.28 12.80
C THR A 85 13.43 -11.55 11.61
N ASP A 86 14.36 -10.63 11.86
CA ASP A 86 15.00 -9.84 10.80
C ASP A 86 15.73 -10.74 9.81
N LEU A 87 16.51 -11.71 10.31
CA LEU A 87 17.21 -12.67 9.46
C LEU A 87 16.24 -13.56 8.68
N ALA A 88 15.17 -14.06 9.31
CA ALA A 88 14.16 -14.86 8.62
C ALA A 88 13.51 -14.08 7.47
N LEU A 89 13.22 -12.79 7.69
CA LEU A 89 12.66 -11.88 6.69
C LEU A 89 13.61 -11.63 5.51
N ASP A 90 14.87 -11.36 5.79
CA ASP A 90 15.88 -11.17 4.76
C ASP A 90 16.06 -12.43 3.91
N VAL A 91 16.06 -13.61 4.54
CA VAL A 91 16.26 -14.88 3.83
C VAL A 91 15.04 -15.23 2.96
N VAL A 92 13.80 -15.08 3.46
CA VAL A 92 12.60 -15.33 2.64
C VAL A 92 12.49 -14.30 1.50
N GLY A 93 12.89 -13.05 1.73
CA GLY A 93 12.96 -12.02 0.68
C GLY A 93 14.00 -12.36 -0.40
N GLN A 94 15.16 -12.87 -0.01
CA GLN A 94 16.16 -13.38 -0.97
C GLN A 94 15.66 -14.59 -1.75
N ARG A 95 14.97 -15.54 -1.11
CA ARG A 95 14.41 -16.71 -1.81
C ARG A 95 13.35 -16.31 -2.83
N THR A 96 12.42 -15.45 -2.42
CA THR A 96 11.28 -15.04 -3.25
C THR A 96 11.67 -14.02 -4.33
N SER A 97 12.82 -13.35 -4.21
CA SER A 97 13.39 -12.54 -5.29
C SER A 97 14.16 -13.38 -6.31
N LEU A 98 14.79 -14.48 -5.88
CA LEU A 98 15.56 -15.36 -6.77
C LEU A 98 14.69 -16.38 -7.52
N PHE A 99 13.65 -16.90 -6.88
CA PHE A 99 12.81 -17.97 -7.42
C PHE A 99 11.38 -17.50 -7.71
N ASP A 100 10.79 -18.07 -8.75
CA ASP A 100 9.38 -17.94 -9.12
C ASP A 100 8.53 -18.72 -8.10
N GLU A 101 8.37 -18.10 -6.94
CA GLU A 101 7.61 -18.55 -5.79
C GLU A 101 6.64 -17.44 -5.39
N ASP A 102 5.48 -17.84 -4.90
CA ASP A 102 4.57 -16.90 -4.28
C ASP A 102 5.16 -16.35 -2.97
N GLY A 103 5.71 -15.15 -3.05
CA GLY A 103 6.36 -14.51 -1.92
C GLY A 103 5.40 -14.13 -0.79
N MET A 104 4.11 -13.98 -1.06
CA MET A 104 3.12 -13.67 -0.04
C MET A 104 2.76 -14.93 0.77
N ARG A 105 2.50 -16.04 0.08
CA ARG A 105 2.27 -17.34 0.72
C ARG A 105 3.51 -17.83 1.47
N ALA A 106 4.71 -17.65 0.90
CA ALA A 106 5.96 -17.99 1.57
C ALA A 106 6.14 -17.20 2.87
N ARG A 107 5.94 -15.87 2.83
CA ARG A 107 5.97 -15.02 4.03
C ARG A 107 4.93 -15.46 5.06
N HIS A 108 3.68 -15.69 4.66
CA HIS A 108 2.63 -16.20 5.56
C HIS A 108 3.04 -17.51 6.26
N GLY A 109 3.56 -18.48 5.52
CA GLY A 109 4.05 -19.74 6.07
C GLY A 109 5.20 -19.57 7.07
N MET A 110 6.12 -18.64 6.82
CA MET A 110 7.19 -18.26 7.74
C MET A 110 6.62 -17.70 9.06
N PHE A 111 5.63 -16.80 9.00
CA PHE A 111 5.02 -16.22 10.20
C PHE A 111 4.33 -17.23 11.10
N LEU A 112 3.60 -18.19 10.52
CA LEU A 112 2.93 -19.24 11.28
C LEU A 112 3.91 -20.03 12.15
N LYS A 113 5.18 -20.11 11.74
CA LYS A 113 6.28 -20.71 12.50
C LYS A 113 6.93 -19.70 13.46
N LEU A 114 7.28 -18.49 12.99
CA LEU A 114 7.90 -17.44 13.81
C LEU A 114 7.08 -17.12 15.06
N ARG A 115 5.75 -16.99 14.95
CA ARG A 115 4.88 -16.70 16.10
C ARG A 115 4.98 -17.72 17.23
N LYS A 116 5.42 -18.95 16.94
CA LYS A 116 5.63 -20.01 17.93
C LYS A 116 7.05 -20.00 18.51
N ALA A 117 8.04 -19.62 17.70
CA ALA A 117 9.45 -19.62 18.10
C ALA A 117 9.87 -18.35 18.86
N VAL A 118 9.28 -17.20 18.50
CA VAL A 118 9.59 -15.91 19.10
C VAL A 118 8.98 -15.82 20.51
N LYS A 119 9.84 -15.82 21.53
CA LYS A 119 9.42 -15.75 22.94
C LYS A 119 8.89 -14.38 23.35
N LYS A 120 9.38 -13.32 22.70
CA LYS A 120 9.05 -11.92 22.98
C LYS A 120 8.80 -11.22 21.65
N PRO A 121 7.61 -11.39 21.06
CA PRO A 121 7.30 -10.70 19.83
C PRO A 121 7.23 -9.19 20.10
N ASP A 122 7.46 -8.40 19.07
CA ASP A 122 7.51 -6.94 19.14
C ASP A 122 6.61 -6.28 18.08
N ALA A 123 6.59 -4.95 18.09
CA ALA A 123 5.78 -4.16 17.17
C ALA A 123 6.23 -4.30 15.70
N ALA A 124 7.49 -4.67 15.43
CA ALA A 124 7.98 -4.86 14.07
C ALA A 124 7.40 -6.14 13.46
N LEU A 125 7.43 -7.25 14.21
CA LEU A 125 6.80 -8.50 13.79
C LEU A 125 5.28 -8.35 13.62
N PHE A 126 4.63 -7.56 14.48
CA PHE A 126 3.22 -7.17 14.33
C PHE A 126 2.96 -6.43 13.02
N ALA A 127 3.69 -5.34 12.77
CA ALA A 127 3.51 -4.50 11.59
C ALA A 127 3.70 -5.31 10.31
N PHE A 128 4.67 -6.22 10.30
CA PHE A 128 4.92 -7.07 9.14
C PHE A 128 3.76 -8.06 8.86
N ALA A 129 3.14 -8.63 9.90
CA ALA A 129 1.95 -9.46 9.75
C ALA A 129 0.75 -8.67 9.21
N VAL A 130 0.57 -7.41 9.66
CA VAL A 130 -0.44 -6.48 9.14
C VAL A 130 -0.21 -6.20 7.65
N THR A 131 1.00 -5.82 7.25
CA THR A 131 1.33 -5.57 5.84
C THR A 131 1.04 -6.79 4.96
N THR A 132 1.34 -7.99 5.45
CA THR A 132 1.05 -9.22 4.69
C THR A 132 -0.44 -9.45 4.51
N ALA A 133 -1.25 -9.16 5.53
CA ALA A 133 -2.71 -9.25 5.42
C ALA A 133 -3.28 -8.22 4.43
N GLU A 134 -2.77 -6.99 4.45
CA GLU A 134 -3.19 -5.92 3.54
C GLU A 134 -2.81 -6.23 2.08
N GLU A 135 -1.59 -6.72 1.85
CA GLU A 135 -1.14 -7.14 0.52
C GLU A 135 -1.97 -8.31 -0.01
N ALA A 136 -2.31 -9.29 0.85
CA ALA A 136 -3.18 -10.40 0.49
C ALA A 136 -4.59 -9.95 0.16
N ALA A 137 -5.14 -9.00 0.92
CA ALA A 137 -6.44 -8.41 0.63
C ALA A 137 -6.44 -7.66 -0.70
N ALA A 138 -5.37 -6.91 -1.01
CA ALA A 138 -5.21 -6.20 -2.28
C ALA A 138 -5.13 -7.18 -3.47
N ALA A 139 -4.58 -8.36 -3.27
CA ALA A 139 -4.55 -9.46 -4.23
C ALA A 139 -5.83 -10.32 -4.24
N GLU A 140 -6.85 -9.96 -3.45
CA GLU A 140 -8.10 -10.72 -3.26
C GLU A 140 -7.88 -12.16 -2.74
N GLU A 141 -6.73 -12.44 -2.15
CA GLU A 141 -6.43 -13.71 -1.48
C GLU A 141 -6.95 -13.68 -0.04
N TYR A 142 -8.26 -13.59 0.12
CA TYR A 142 -8.88 -13.35 1.43
C TYR A 142 -8.59 -14.43 2.48
N ASP A 143 -8.42 -15.70 2.08
CA ASP A 143 -8.06 -16.77 3.02
C ASP A 143 -6.67 -16.52 3.63
N LEU A 144 -5.73 -16.00 2.82
CA LEU A 144 -4.39 -15.65 3.25
C LEU A 144 -4.40 -14.36 4.09
N ALA A 145 -5.21 -13.38 3.69
CA ALA A 145 -5.38 -12.13 4.43
C ALA A 145 -5.92 -12.37 5.84
N ASP A 146 -6.98 -13.18 5.96
CA ASP A 146 -7.60 -13.55 7.23
C ASP A 146 -6.58 -14.29 8.12
N GLY A 147 -5.86 -15.26 7.55
CA GLY A 147 -4.81 -15.97 8.28
C GLY A 147 -3.69 -15.04 8.79
N ALA A 148 -3.25 -14.07 7.98
CA ALA A 148 -2.22 -13.12 8.40
C ALA A 148 -2.73 -12.14 9.47
N ALA A 149 -3.99 -11.72 9.39
CA ALA A 149 -4.62 -10.87 10.42
C ALA A 149 -4.79 -11.61 11.76
N ASP A 150 -5.11 -12.91 11.73
CA ASP A 150 -5.14 -13.76 12.92
C ASP A 150 -3.75 -13.84 13.59
N VAL A 151 -2.69 -13.98 12.80
CA VAL A 151 -1.32 -13.94 13.30
C VAL A 151 -0.99 -12.58 13.94
N ALA A 152 -1.37 -11.47 13.30
CA ALA A 152 -1.18 -10.14 13.86
C ALA A 152 -1.87 -9.98 15.23
N LEU A 153 -3.11 -10.48 15.37
CA LEU A 153 -3.84 -10.47 16.63
C LEU A 153 -3.14 -11.32 17.71
N GLU A 154 -2.67 -12.52 17.36
CA GLU A 154 -1.94 -13.38 18.28
C GLU A 154 -0.63 -12.73 18.78
N ILE A 155 0.12 -12.08 17.87
CA ILE A 155 1.31 -11.30 18.20
C ILE A 155 0.95 -10.17 19.18
N ALA A 156 -0.08 -9.37 18.88
CA ALA A 156 -0.49 -8.27 19.75
C ALA A 156 -0.90 -8.75 21.15
N VAL A 157 -1.58 -9.89 21.25
CA VAL A 157 -1.93 -10.52 22.53
C VAL A 157 -0.69 -11.01 23.29
N ALA A 158 0.32 -11.54 22.58
CA ALA A 158 1.57 -11.94 23.20
C ALA A 158 2.37 -10.73 23.74
N ILE A 159 2.37 -9.61 23.00
CA ILE A 159 2.95 -8.34 23.45
C ILE A 159 2.24 -7.84 24.73
N ASP A 160 0.90 -7.84 24.76
CA ASP A 160 0.12 -7.43 25.95
C ASP A 160 0.47 -8.27 27.19
N ARG A 161 0.67 -9.58 27.02
CA ARG A 161 1.08 -10.47 28.13
C ARG A 161 2.45 -10.08 28.69
N GLU A 162 3.44 -9.82 27.83
CA GLU A 162 4.78 -9.43 28.27
C GLU A 162 4.78 -8.02 28.87
N GLU A 163 4.09 -7.05 28.26
CA GLU A 163 3.92 -5.70 28.82
C GLU A 163 3.33 -5.75 30.23
N ARG A 164 2.24 -6.52 30.44
CA ARG A 164 1.63 -6.67 31.77
C ARG A 164 2.57 -7.29 32.79
N ARG A 165 3.37 -8.27 32.36
CA ARG A 165 4.39 -8.89 33.21
C ARG A 165 5.44 -7.84 33.62
N LEU A 166 5.98 -7.10 32.65
CA LEU A 166 7.00 -6.07 32.91
C LEU A 166 6.45 -4.94 33.80
N ILE A 167 5.21 -4.50 33.59
CA ILE A 167 4.55 -3.51 34.45
C ILE A 167 4.38 -4.05 35.88
N THR A 168 4.05 -5.34 36.03
CA THR A 168 3.91 -5.99 37.34
C THR A 168 5.27 -6.10 38.04
N GLU A 169 6.33 -6.44 37.33
CA GLU A 169 7.70 -6.46 37.84
C GLU A 169 8.18 -5.06 38.23
N TYR A 170 7.93 -4.06 37.39
CA TYR A 170 8.26 -2.65 37.64
C TYR A 170 7.62 -2.12 38.94
N ARG A 171 6.35 -2.48 39.21
CA ARG A 171 5.63 -2.08 40.44
C ARG A 171 6.26 -2.61 41.73
N LYS A 172 7.10 -3.65 41.67
CA LYS A 172 7.82 -4.19 42.84
C LYS A 172 9.08 -3.38 43.17
N ILE A 173 9.54 -2.52 42.27
CA ILE A 173 10.74 -1.71 42.45
C ILE A 173 10.44 -0.54 43.40
N ARG A 174 11.10 -0.49 44.56
CA ARG A 174 10.85 0.52 45.61
C ARG A 174 11.22 1.95 45.20
N ARG A 175 12.24 2.11 44.35
CA ARG A 175 12.75 3.40 43.83
C ARG A 175 13.21 3.22 42.38
N PRO A 176 12.29 3.22 41.39
CA PRO A 176 12.65 3.04 40.00
C PRO A 176 13.45 4.26 39.49
N GLN A 177 14.49 4.00 38.71
CA GLN A 177 15.34 5.03 38.09
C GLN A 177 14.84 5.44 36.69
N GLN A 178 13.94 4.64 36.12
CA GLN A 178 13.33 4.83 34.80
C GLN A 178 11.80 4.83 34.97
N PRO A 179 11.04 5.48 34.08
CA PRO A 179 9.58 5.37 34.06
C PRO A 179 9.11 3.93 33.77
N PRO A 180 7.84 3.60 34.06
CA PRO A 180 7.29 2.30 33.68
C PRO A 180 7.34 2.11 32.16
N PRO A 181 7.43 0.86 31.67
CA PRO A 181 7.28 0.56 30.25
C PRO A 181 5.98 1.15 29.69
N GLU A 182 6.03 1.67 28.48
CA GLU A 182 4.84 2.16 27.77
C GLU A 182 3.93 0.98 27.41
N ALA A 183 2.62 1.16 27.57
CA ALA A 183 1.64 0.13 27.26
C ALA A 183 1.03 0.38 25.88
N THR A 184 1.59 -0.25 24.86
CA THR A 184 1.20 -0.07 23.45
C THR A 184 0.27 -1.16 22.94
N ALA A 185 0.30 -2.34 23.57
CA ALA A 185 -0.37 -3.54 23.06
C ALA A 185 -1.89 -3.41 22.95
N LYS A 186 -2.52 -2.57 23.78
CA LYS A 186 -3.97 -2.32 23.68
C LYS A 186 -4.36 -1.72 22.32
N THR A 187 -3.55 -0.81 21.80
CA THR A 187 -3.76 -0.20 20.49
C THR A 187 -3.55 -1.25 19.40
N LEU A 188 -2.46 -2.03 19.48
CA LEU A 188 -2.19 -3.11 18.51
C LEU A 188 -3.31 -4.16 18.45
N ILE A 189 -3.90 -4.54 19.59
CA ILE A 189 -5.05 -5.46 19.64
C ILE A 189 -6.29 -4.83 18.98
N ALA A 190 -6.52 -3.53 19.20
CA ALA A 190 -7.63 -2.83 18.57
C ALA A 190 -7.44 -2.75 17.06
N ASP A 191 -6.22 -2.43 16.61
CA ASP A 191 -5.86 -2.33 15.19
C ASP A 191 -5.98 -3.68 14.49
N ALA A 192 -5.50 -4.77 15.08
CA ALA A 192 -5.64 -6.12 14.52
C ALA A 192 -7.12 -6.54 14.39
N LYS A 193 -7.95 -6.23 15.39
CA LYS A 193 -9.39 -6.49 15.32
C LYS A 193 -10.09 -5.63 14.28
N GLN A 194 -9.66 -4.39 14.12
CA GLN A 194 -10.20 -3.51 13.10
C GLN A 194 -9.82 -4.01 11.71
N LEU A 195 -8.59 -4.47 11.51
CA LEU A 195 -8.14 -5.11 10.28
C LEU A 195 -8.99 -6.34 9.95
N GLN A 196 -9.21 -7.27 10.90
CA GLN A 196 -10.08 -8.43 10.68
C GLN A 196 -11.50 -8.04 10.20
N ARG A 197 -12.08 -6.97 10.76
CA ARG A 197 -13.39 -6.48 10.32
C ARG A 197 -13.35 -5.94 8.89
N VAL A 198 -12.34 -5.13 8.56
CA VAL A 198 -12.14 -4.60 7.21
C VAL A 198 -11.99 -5.74 6.19
N LEU A 199 -11.25 -6.79 6.53
CA LEU A 199 -11.08 -7.96 5.68
C LEU A 199 -12.39 -8.74 5.48
N GLN A 200 -13.17 -8.94 6.55
CA GLN A 200 -14.49 -9.58 6.46
C GLN A 200 -15.45 -8.78 5.57
N ASP A 201 -15.46 -7.46 5.69
CA ASP A 201 -16.26 -6.59 4.85
C ASP A 201 -15.82 -6.67 3.38
N ALA A 202 -14.51 -6.60 3.10
CA ALA A 202 -13.97 -6.70 1.74
C ALA A 202 -14.24 -8.07 1.09
N ARG A 203 -14.15 -9.17 1.86
CA ARG A 203 -14.49 -10.52 1.39
C ARG A 203 -15.97 -10.60 1.03
N ARG A 204 -16.85 -10.07 1.89
CA ARG A 204 -18.30 -10.06 1.65
C ARG A 204 -18.62 -9.27 0.38
N GLU A 205 -18.11 -8.05 0.26
CA GLU A 205 -18.33 -7.18 -0.92
C GLU A 205 -17.87 -7.87 -2.22
N THR A 206 -16.72 -8.54 -2.19
CA THR A 206 -16.20 -9.28 -3.36
C THR A 206 -17.04 -10.52 -3.68
N SER A 207 -17.53 -11.23 -2.66
CA SER A 207 -18.45 -12.36 -2.88
C SER A 207 -19.77 -11.90 -3.50
N GLU A 208 -20.37 -10.82 -2.98
CA GLU A 208 -21.60 -10.22 -3.51
C GLU A 208 -21.41 -9.74 -4.95
N PHE A 209 -20.26 -9.13 -5.26
CA PHE A 209 -19.86 -8.77 -6.61
C PHE A 209 -19.80 -9.99 -7.54
N ASN A 210 -19.08 -11.05 -7.14
CA ASN A 210 -18.94 -12.25 -7.95
C ASN A 210 -20.28 -12.94 -8.23
N ASP A 211 -21.19 -12.95 -7.26
CA ASP A 211 -22.52 -13.52 -7.45
C ASP A 211 -23.41 -12.62 -8.33
N ALA A 212 -23.29 -11.30 -8.21
CA ALA A 212 -23.96 -10.35 -9.09
C ALA A 212 -23.45 -10.45 -10.54
N GLU A 213 -22.15 -10.66 -10.77
CA GLU A 213 -21.61 -10.90 -12.11
C GLU A 213 -22.23 -12.17 -12.73
N LYS A 214 -22.29 -13.28 -11.99
CA LYS A 214 -22.96 -14.51 -12.46
C LYS A 214 -24.42 -14.27 -12.80
N ARG A 215 -25.15 -13.49 -11.98
CA ARG A 215 -26.54 -13.10 -12.25
C ARG A 215 -26.66 -12.30 -13.55
N LEU A 216 -25.77 -11.34 -13.80
CA LEU A 216 -25.77 -10.56 -15.05
C LEU A 216 -25.43 -11.40 -16.28
N LEU A 217 -24.56 -12.41 -16.15
CA LEU A 217 -24.31 -13.37 -17.22
C LEU A 217 -25.60 -14.15 -17.59
N ALA A 218 -26.38 -14.57 -16.59
CA ALA A 218 -27.63 -15.30 -16.81
C ALA A 218 -28.79 -14.39 -17.24
N ASN A 219 -28.88 -13.20 -16.67
CA ASN A 219 -29.88 -12.19 -16.97
C ASN A 219 -29.22 -10.81 -17.07
N PRO A 220 -28.85 -10.38 -18.29
CA PRO A 220 -28.23 -9.08 -18.47
C PRO A 220 -29.08 -7.91 -17.96
N SER A 221 -30.41 -8.03 -17.93
CA SER A 221 -31.33 -6.96 -17.50
C SER A 221 -31.57 -6.84 -15.99
N ASP A 222 -30.90 -7.66 -15.18
CA ASP A 222 -31.01 -7.62 -13.72
C ASP A 222 -30.46 -6.30 -13.15
N ALA A 223 -31.37 -5.39 -12.79
CA ALA A 223 -31.03 -4.04 -12.33
C ALA A 223 -30.38 -4.02 -10.94
N GLU A 224 -30.65 -5.02 -10.08
CA GLU A 224 -30.01 -5.15 -8.77
C GLU A 224 -28.59 -5.66 -8.92
N ALA A 225 -28.39 -6.68 -9.76
CA ALA A 225 -27.05 -7.18 -10.05
C ALA A 225 -26.19 -6.13 -10.76
N ALA A 226 -26.78 -5.33 -11.66
CA ALA A 226 -26.11 -4.17 -12.26
C ALA A 226 -25.71 -3.11 -11.23
N LEU A 227 -26.51 -2.90 -10.18
CA LEU A 227 -26.14 -2.01 -9.09
C LEU A 227 -24.89 -2.52 -8.36
N LEU A 228 -24.91 -3.76 -7.87
CA LEU A 228 -23.79 -4.35 -7.12
C LEU A 228 -22.49 -4.37 -7.93
N VAL A 229 -22.56 -4.80 -9.20
CA VAL A 229 -21.40 -4.81 -10.11
C VAL A 229 -20.89 -3.39 -10.37
N GLY A 230 -21.79 -2.43 -10.61
CA GLY A 230 -21.42 -1.04 -10.85
C GLY A 230 -20.78 -0.38 -9.64
N GLU A 231 -21.35 -0.57 -8.45
CA GLU A 231 -20.83 -0.03 -7.19
C GLU A 231 -19.47 -0.61 -6.85
N TYR A 232 -19.29 -1.93 -6.96
CA TYR A 232 -18.00 -2.56 -6.70
C TYR A 232 -16.91 -2.06 -7.66
N ILE A 233 -17.20 -2.00 -8.96
CA ILE A 233 -16.23 -1.54 -9.97
C ILE A 233 -15.88 -0.05 -9.78
N CYS A 234 -16.85 0.81 -9.50
CA CYS A 234 -16.62 2.25 -9.29
C CYS A 234 -15.99 2.55 -7.93
N PHE A 235 -16.54 2.00 -6.85
CA PHE A 235 -16.21 2.43 -5.49
C PHE A 235 -15.04 1.64 -4.88
N VAL A 236 -14.92 0.35 -5.23
CA VAL A 236 -13.84 -0.53 -4.75
C VAL A 236 -12.69 -0.54 -5.75
N LYS A 237 -12.94 -0.93 -7.00
CA LYS A 237 -11.88 -1.04 -8.02
C LYS A 237 -11.45 0.29 -8.64
N ARG A 238 -12.19 1.37 -8.39
CA ARG A 238 -11.96 2.73 -8.94
C ARG A 238 -11.94 2.77 -10.47
N GLN A 239 -12.57 1.80 -11.14
CA GLN A 239 -12.62 1.69 -12.59
C GLN A 239 -13.91 2.33 -13.14
N TRP A 240 -14.07 3.62 -12.91
CA TRP A 240 -15.30 4.38 -13.18
C TRP A 240 -15.88 4.13 -14.57
N LYS A 241 -15.09 4.27 -15.64
CA LYS A 241 -15.57 4.04 -17.02
C LYS A 241 -16.22 2.67 -17.24
N ARG A 242 -15.73 1.62 -16.55
CA ARG A 242 -16.33 0.29 -16.62
C ARG A 242 -17.59 0.21 -15.76
N GLY A 243 -17.52 0.70 -14.52
CA GLY A 243 -18.62 0.60 -13.56
C GLY A 243 -19.84 1.45 -13.93
N LEU A 244 -19.63 2.64 -14.52
CA LEU A 244 -20.70 3.54 -14.96
C LEU A 244 -21.68 2.86 -15.93
N LYS A 245 -21.20 1.95 -16.78
CA LYS A 245 -22.05 1.18 -17.73
C LYS A 245 -23.07 0.31 -17.00
N TYR A 246 -22.74 -0.16 -15.81
CA TYR A 246 -23.62 -0.93 -14.95
C TYR A 246 -24.50 -0.01 -14.09
N LEU A 247 -23.93 1.05 -13.50
CA LEU A 247 -24.69 2.03 -12.71
C LEU A 247 -25.78 2.73 -13.53
N ALA A 248 -25.56 3.03 -14.81
CA ALA A 248 -26.57 3.61 -15.70
C ALA A 248 -27.77 2.67 -15.98
N ARG A 249 -27.68 1.40 -15.57
CA ARG A 249 -28.75 0.38 -15.70
C ARG A 249 -29.27 -0.06 -14.34
N ALA A 250 -28.72 0.50 -13.25
CA ALA A 250 -29.04 0.10 -11.90
C ALA A 250 -30.41 0.64 -11.43
N GLY A 251 -30.95 0.01 -10.38
CA GLY A 251 -32.21 0.44 -9.75
C GLY A 251 -32.14 1.77 -9.00
N SER A 252 -30.94 2.20 -8.55
CA SER A 252 -30.74 3.41 -7.75
C SER A 252 -30.86 4.69 -8.59
N GLU A 253 -31.90 5.48 -8.36
CA GLU A 253 -32.20 6.69 -9.15
C GLU A 253 -31.06 7.72 -9.16
N PRO A 254 -30.45 8.14 -8.01
CA PRO A 254 -29.38 9.15 -8.04
C PRO A 254 -28.10 8.66 -8.74
N LEU A 255 -27.74 7.38 -8.58
CA LEU A 255 -26.57 6.79 -9.21
C LEU A 255 -26.77 6.59 -10.71
N ARG A 256 -27.93 6.06 -11.10
CA ARG A 256 -28.29 5.86 -12.51
C ARG A 256 -28.27 7.16 -13.29
N ASP A 257 -28.83 8.21 -12.72
CA ASP A 257 -28.92 9.52 -13.37
C ASP A 257 -27.55 10.14 -13.59
N LEU A 258 -26.68 10.15 -12.57
CA LEU A 258 -25.33 10.69 -12.69
C LEU A 258 -24.48 9.85 -13.64
N ALA A 259 -24.58 8.51 -13.57
CA ALA A 259 -23.86 7.63 -14.46
C ALA A 259 -24.27 7.79 -15.93
N THR A 260 -25.58 7.93 -16.19
CA THR A 260 -26.11 8.16 -17.55
C THR A 260 -25.62 9.49 -18.12
N ARG A 261 -25.64 10.56 -17.31
CA ARG A 261 -25.13 11.88 -17.72
C ARG A 261 -23.64 11.84 -18.03
N GLU A 262 -22.86 11.15 -17.20
CA GLU A 262 -21.42 11.03 -17.43
C GLU A 262 -21.10 10.25 -18.71
N LEU A 263 -21.77 9.12 -18.94
CA LEU A 263 -21.58 8.32 -20.16
C LEU A 263 -22.00 9.05 -21.44
N ALA A 264 -22.92 10.02 -21.34
CA ALA A 264 -23.34 10.84 -22.48
C ALA A 264 -22.33 11.93 -22.84
N LEU A 265 -21.38 12.27 -21.95
CA LEU A 265 -20.35 13.26 -22.22
C LEU A 265 -19.20 12.61 -23.02
N PRO A 266 -18.80 13.17 -24.19
CA PRO A 266 -17.72 12.62 -25.00
C PRO A 266 -16.39 12.61 -24.24
N ASP A 267 -15.59 11.56 -24.35
CA ASP A 267 -14.21 11.55 -23.82
C ASP A 267 -13.39 12.70 -24.47
N GLY A 268 -12.67 13.48 -23.67
CA GLY A 268 -11.85 14.60 -24.14
C GLY A 268 -12.39 15.98 -23.78
N SER A 269 -11.46 16.86 -23.42
CA SER A 269 -11.68 17.99 -22.53
C SER A 269 -12.50 19.15 -23.13
N ALA A 270 -12.51 19.34 -24.44
CA ALA A 270 -13.01 20.59 -25.05
C ALA A 270 -14.53 20.76 -25.21
N ALA A 271 -15.35 19.71 -25.18
CA ALA A 271 -16.73 19.83 -25.68
C ALA A 271 -17.71 20.57 -24.76
N GLU A 272 -17.68 20.39 -23.44
CA GLU A 272 -18.63 21.07 -22.53
C GLU A 272 -18.07 21.25 -21.10
N PRO A 273 -17.15 22.21 -20.85
CA PRO A 273 -16.56 22.40 -19.53
C PRO A 273 -17.61 22.64 -18.43
N GLY A 274 -18.63 23.46 -18.71
CA GLY A 274 -19.71 23.72 -17.76
C GLY A 274 -20.55 22.47 -17.43
N ALA A 275 -20.74 21.55 -18.37
CA ALA A 275 -21.48 20.32 -18.11
C ALA A 275 -20.68 19.36 -17.20
N ARG A 276 -19.38 19.22 -17.45
CA ARG A 276 -18.47 18.45 -16.59
C ARG A 276 -18.37 19.01 -15.18
N PHE A 277 -18.27 20.34 -15.05
CA PHE A 277 -18.28 21.00 -13.75
C PHE A 277 -19.56 20.71 -12.95
N ARG A 278 -20.73 20.77 -13.60
CA ARG A 278 -22.02 20.42 -12.98
C ARG A 278 -22.11 18.93 -12.63
N LEU A 279 -21.58 18.06 -13.48
CA LEU A 279 -21.51 16.62 -13.21
C LEU A 279 -20.67 16.31 -11.96
N ALA A 280 -19.46 16.89 -11.87
CA ALA A 280 -18.61 16.79 -10.69
C ALA A 280 -19.34 17.28 -9.43
N GLY A 281 -20.08 18.38 -9.54
CA GLY A 281 -20.93 18.88 -8.44
C GLY A 281 -22.10 17.97 -8.08
N GLY A 282 -22.62 17.19 -9.03
CA GLY A 282 -23.61 16.15 -8.79
C GLY A 282 -23.04 15.01 -7.95
N TRP A 283 -21.90 14.44 -8.39
CA TRP A 283 -21.18 13.41 -7.65
C TRP A 283 -20.75 13.89 -6.26
N TRP A 284 -20.22 15.11 -6.15
CA TRP A 284 -19.82 15.68 -4.86
C TRP A 284 -20.98 15.77 -3.87
N ARG A 285 -22.16 16.23 -4.31
CA ARG A 285 -23.36 16.29 -3.46
C ARG A 285 -23.84 14.90 -3.06
N LEU A 286 -23.79 13.92 -3.97
CA LEU A 286 -24.11 12.54 -3.63
C LEU A 286 -23.16 12.01 -2.54
N ALA A 287 -21.87 12.35 -2.58
CA ALA A 287 -20.92 12.00 -1.54
C ALA A 287 -21.11 12.73 -0.19
N GLU A 288 -21.84 13.84 -0.16
CA GLU A 288 -22.09 14.61 1.07
C GLU A 288 -23.43 14.27 1.72
N SER A 289 -24.44 13.92 0.94
CA SER A 289 -25.82 13.80 1.43
C SER A 289 -26.57 12.58 0.87
N GLY A 290 -25.90 11.75 0.08
CA GLY A 290 -26.48 10.52 -0.46
C GLY A 290 -26.51 9.37 0.56
N PRO A 291 -27.29 8.31 0.29
CA PRO A 291 -27.35 7.10 1.11
C PRO A 291 -26.15 6.19 0.84
N LEU A 292 -24.93 6.72 1.02
CA LEU A 292 -23.67 6.00 0.78
C LEU A 292 -23.01 5.65 2.12
N THR A 293 -22.35 4.50 2.18
CA THR A 293 -21.45 4.21 3.31
C THR A 293 -20.25 5.16 3.29
N PRO A 294 -19.55 5.40 4.42
CA PRO A 294 -18.40 6.29 4.42
C PRO A 294 -17.31 5.95 3.37
N PRO A 295 -16.96 4.67 3.13
CA PRO A 295 -16.04 4.31 2.04
C PRO A 295 -16.58 4.63 0.64
N GLN A 296 -17.86 4.36 0.36
CA GLN A 296 -18.49 4.69 -0.92
C GLN A 296 -18.54 6.21 -1.14
N ALA A 297 -18.90 6.98 -0.11
CA ALA A 297 -18.90 8.43 -0.13
C ALA A 297 -17.51 8.99 -0.41
N ALA A 298 -16.47 8.43 0.22
CA ALA A 298 -15.07 8.79 -0.07
C ALA A 298 -14.69 8.46 -1.53
N ALA A 299 -15.17 7.34 -2.07
CA ALA A 299 -14.91 6.98 -3.44
C ALA A 299 -15.56 7.93 -4.46
N VAL A 300 -16.84 8.23 -4.27
CA VAL A 300 -17.59 9.19 -5.09
C VAL A 300 -17.00 10.59 -5.00
N ARG A 301 -16.54 11.01 -3.81
CA ARG A 301 -15.89 12.32 -3.63
C ARG A 301 -14.57 12.41 -4.39
N ALA A 302 -13.77 11.34 -4.38
CA ALA A 302 -12.52 11.29 -5.14
C ALA A 302 -12.77 11.38 -6.65
N HIS A 303 -13.76 10.66 -7.18
CA HIS A 303 -14.15 10.78 -8.60
C HIS A 303 -14.61 12.17 -8.97
N ALA A 304 -15.43 12.79 -8.12
CA ALA A 304 -15.82 14.17 -8.31
C ALA A 304 -14.61 15.11 -8.35
N ALA A 305 -13.61 14.88 -7.48
CA ALA A 305 -12.36 15.63 -7.46
C ALA A 305 -11.55 15.45 -8.76
N ASP A 306 -11.48 14.23 -9.29
CA ASP A 306 -10.80 13.93 -10.57
C ASP A 306 -11.46 14.68 -11.73
N ILE A 307 -12.80 14.68 -11.82
CA ILE A 307 -13.51 15.46 -12.84
C ILE A 307 -13.29 16.96 -12.66
N TYR A 308 -13.25 17.46 -11.42
CA TYR A 308 -12.93 18.86 -11.14
C TYR A 308 -11.52 19.23 -11.59
N ASP A 309 -10.55 18.35 -11.39
CA ASP A 309 -9.17 18.55 -11.82
C ASP A 309 -9.07 18.59 -13.35
N ASP A 310 -9.71 17.65 -14.03
CA ASP A 310 -9.74 17.54 -15.49
C ASP A 310 -10.34 18.78 -16.17
N VAL A 311 -11.39 19.36 -15.59
CA VAL A 311 -12.10 20.50 -16.16
C VAL A 311 -11.47 21.84 -15.76
N LEU A 312 -10.75 21.90 -14.64
CA LEU A 312 -10.16 23.11 -14.08
C LEU A 312 -9.44 24.01 -15.12
N PRO A 313 -8.55 23.50 -16.00
CA PRO A 313 -7.85 24.35 -16.98
C PRO A 313 -8.75 24.94 -18.07
N LEU A 314 -9.98 24.44 -18.22
CA LEU A 314 -10.91 24.82 -19.28
C LEU A 314 -12.04 25.73 -18.82
N LEU A 315 -12.21 25.90 -17.52
CA LEU A 315 -13.19 26.83 -16.98
C LEU A 315 -12.78 28.27 -17.32
N SER A 316 -13.76 29.14 -17.55
CA SER A 316 -13.54 30.58 -17.73
C SER A 316 -14.03 31.38 -16.53
N ASP A 317 -15.08 30.91 -15.84
CA ASP A 317 -15.65 31.58 -14.68
C ASP A 317 -14.70 31.50 -13.47
N PRO A 318 -14.34 32.63 -12.84
CA PRO A 318 -13.44 32.66 -11.69
C PRO A 318 -13.96 31.90 -10.46
N THR A 319 -15.28 31.89 -10.25
CA THR A 319 -15.91 31.21 -9.10
C THR A 319 -15.91 29.70 -9.31
N GLU A 320 -16.23 29.24 -10.52
CA GLU A 320 -16.14 27.83 -10.89
C GLU A 320 -14.70 27.32 -10.78
N LYS A 321 -13.71 28.10 -11.26
CA LYS A 321 -12.28 27.77 -11.07
C LYS A 321 -11.90 27.63 -9.60
N ALA A 322 -12.30 28.59 -8.77
CA ALA A 322 -11.98 28.57 -7.34
C ALA A 322 -12.59 27.34 -6.65
N LEU A 323 -13.84 26.99 -6.97
CA LEU A 323 -14.50 25.81 -6.40
C LEU A 323 -13.86 24.51 -6.89
N ALA A 324 -13.63 24.37 -8.20
CA ALA A 324 -13.00 23.19 -8.78
C ALA A 324 -11.60 22.96 -8.19
N ARG A 325 -10.78 24.01 -8.10
CA ARG A 325 -9.45 23.97 -7.48
C ARG A 325 -9.49 23.48 -6.03
N LYS A 326 -10.40 24.03 -5.22
CA LYS A 326 -10.60 23.61 -3.82
C LYS A 326 -10.98 22.13 -3.72
N ARG A 327 -11.92 21.68 -4.54
CA ARG A 327 -12.45 20.31 -4.51
C ARG A 327 -11.50 19.28 -5.12
N ALA A 328 -10.65 19.69 -6.06
CA ALA A 328 -9.55 18.91 -6.60
C ALA A 328 -8.31 18.84 -5.66
N GLY A 329 -8.32 19.57 -4.53
CA GLY A 329 -7.19 19.60 -3.61
C GLY A 329 -5.94 20.32 -4.15
N ARG A 330 -6.12 21.25 -5.10
CA ARG A 330 -5.03 22.04 -5.68
C ARG A 330 -4.79 23.31 -4.85
N GLU A 331 -3.51 23.65 -4.64
CA GLU A 331 -3.13 24.91 -3.98
C GLU A 331 -3.54 26.13 -4.83
N PRO A 332 -3.81 27.29 -4.19
CA PRO A 332 -4.06 28.52 -4.92
C PRO A 332 -2.82 28.89 -5.75
N GLU A 333 -3.05 29.16 -7.04
CA GLU A 333 -2.02 29.70 -7.92
C GLU A 333 -1.54 31.04 -7.34
N PRO A 334 -0.21 31.24 -7.17
CA PRO A 334 0.30 32.51 -6.67
C PRO A 334 -0.16 33.64 -7.60
N PRO A 335 -0.43 34.85 -7.05
CA PRO A 335 -0.88 35.96 -7.87
C PRO A 335 0.13 36.18 -9.01
N SER A 336 -0.37 36.19 -10.24
CA SER A 336 0.44 36.50 -11.41
C SER A 336 0.98 37.92 -11.25
N VAL A 337 2.27 38.03 -10.98
CA VAL A 337 2.93 39.32 -10.90
C VAL A 337 3.04 39.83 -12.33
N ASP A 338 2.22 40.83 -12.69
CA ASP A 338 2.34 41.50 -13.98
C ASP A 338 3.77 42.08 -14.09
N PRO A 339 4.59 41.66 -15.08
CA PRO A 339 5.94 42.18 -15.26
C PRO A 339 5.98 43.71 -15.41
N ARG A 340 4.85 44.34 -15.76
CA ARG A 340 4.72 45.80 -15.88
C ARG A 340 4.64 46.52 -14.53
N GLN A 341 4.27 45.83 -13.45
CA GLN A 341 4.21 46.43 -12.11
C GLN A 341 5.59 46.53 -11.43
N ARG A 342 6.62 45.82 -11.91
CA ARG A 342 8.00 45.96 -11.39
C ARG A 342 8.73 47.21 -11.86
N ALA A 343 8.22 47.92 -12.87
CA ALA A 343 8.91 49.08 -13.45
C ALA A 343 8.50 50.44 -12.84
N ALA A 344 7.60 50.44 -11.84
CA ALA A 344 7.02 51.68 -11.30
C ALA A 344 7.64 52.16 -9.97
N ASP A 345 8.58 51.42 -9.37
CA ASP A 345 9.26 51.89 -8.15
C ASP A 345 10.60 52.56 -8.52
N PRO A 346 10.74 53.90 -8.40
CA PRO A 346 12.03 54.56 -8.57
C PRO A 346 12.95 54.26 -7.37
N PRO A 347 14.28 54.13 -7.57
CA PRO A 347 15.21 53.85 -6.50
C PRO A 347 15.35 55.09 -5.59
N ASN A 348 14.86 55.00 -4.35
CA ASN A 348 15.01 56.08 -3.39
C ASN A 348 16.36 56.00 -2.66
N SER A 349 17.30 56.80 -3.16
CA SER A 349 18.25 57.68 -2.44
C SER A 349 18.55 57.43 -0.96
N ALA A 350 19.81 57.09 -0.71
CA ALA A 350 20.70 57.50 0.39
C ALA A 350 20.09 58.03 1.71
N VAL A 351 20.34 57.31 2.80
CA VAL A 351 20.33 57.87 4.16
C VAL A 351 21.69 57.58 4.83
N ALA A 352 22.33 58.67 5.28
CA ALA A 352 23.65 58.74 5.91
C ALA A 352 23.70 58.13 7.33
N PRO A 353 24.89 57.81 7.88
CA PRO A 353 25.03 57.12 9.16
C PRO A 353 24.95 58.09 10.36
N VAL A 354 24.14 57.75 11.37
CA VAL A 354 24.12 58.44 12.67
C VAL A 354 25.06 57.72 13.64
N THR A 355 26.13 58.42 14.02
CA THR A 355 27.07 58.07 15.07
C THR A 355 26.46 58.23 16.47
N GLY A 356 26.78 57.29 17.36
CA GLY A 356 26.26 57.20 18.72
C GLY A 356 26.62 58.34 19.68
N GLY A 357 25.79 58.48 20.72
CA GLY A 357 25.99 59.43 21.81
C GLY A 357 25.16 59.08 23.06
N ARG A 358 25.85 58.49 24.05
CA ARG A 358 25.65 58.52 25.52
C ARG A 358 24.26 58.83 26.11
N LYS A 359 23.79 57.91 26.96
CA LYS A 359 22.93 58.19 28.13
C LYS A 359 23.76 58.70 29.32
N PRO A 360 23.23 59.63 30.13
CA PRO A 360 23.64 59.79 31.52
C PRO A 360 22.52 59.42 32.51
N LYS A 361 22.96 58.71 33.56
CA LYS A 361 22.34 58.37 34.86
C LYS A 361 21.07 57.54 34.89
#